data_AF-A0A7J0A6J8-F1
#
_entry.id   AF-A0A7J0A6J8-F1
#
_cell.length_a   1.000
_cell.length_b   1.000
_cell.length_c   1.000
_cell.angle_alpha   90.00
_cell.angle_beta   90.00
_cell.angle_gamma   90.00
#
_symmetry.space_group_name_H-M   'P 1'
#
loop_
_entity.id
_entity.type
_entity.pdbx_description
1 polymer ?
#
loop_
_entity_poly.entity_id
_entity_poly.type
_entity_poly.pdbx_seq_one_letter_code
_entity_poly.pdbx_strand_id
1 'polypeptide(L)'
;MLNLNRSWISKQGDFFVESPIILLAAIIWYLRIYQDGKYCTFPHAIELLNKKYADVFTILRSYPELENYLSPFVDAWESDAQEQLQVRP
;
A
#
# COMPACT_ATOMS: atom_id res chain seq x y z
N MET A 1 13.76 -15.73 15.86
CA MET A 1 12.84 -16.83 16.14
C MET A 1 11.46 -16.45 15.61
N LEU A 2 11.13 -16.90 14.39
CA LEU A 2 9.85 -16.66 13.74
C LEU A 2 8.83 -17.65 14.30
N ASN A 3 8.01 -17.19 15.24
CA ASN A 3 6.80 -17.89 15.66
C ASN A 3 5.75 -17.75 14.54
N LEU A 4 5.94 -18.51 13.46
CA LEU A 4 5.03 -18.58 12.32
C LEU A 4 3.83 -19.44 12.71
N ASN A 5 2.84 -18.79 13.30
CA ASN A 5 1.49 -19.34 13.36
C ASN A 5 1.06 -19.66 11.93
N ARG A 6 0.89 -20.95 11.60
CA ARG A 6 0.66 -21.45 10.22
C ARG A 6 -0.54 -20.80 9.53
N SER A 7 -1.49 -20.25 10.29
CA SER A 7 -2.63 -19.49 9.77
C SER A 7 -2.23 -18.23 9.01
N TRP A 8 -1.07 -17.62 9.31
CA TRP A 8 -0.59 -16.41 8.61
C TRP A 8 0.07 -16.73 7.28
N ILE A 9 0.74 -17.89 7.18
CA ILE A 9 1.34 -18.38 5.92
C ILE A 9 0.23 -18.68 4.90
N SER A 10 -0.90 -19.22 5.35
CA SER A 10 -2.07 -19.47 4.47
C SER A 10 -2.79 -18.19 3.99
N LYS A 11 -2.50 -17.02 4.59
CA LYS A 11 -3.01 -15.71 4.15
C LYS A 11 -1.98 -14.90 3.37
N GLN A 12 -0.82 -15.48 3.09
CA GLN A 12 0.19 -14.86 2.22
C GLN A 12 -0.37 -14.90 0.78
N GLY A 13 -0.45 -13.75 0.12
CA GLY A 13 -1.26 -13.55 -1.11
C GLY A 13 -2.69 -13.05 -0.87
N ASP A 14 -3.14 -12.86 0.37
CA ASP A 14 -4.40 -12.18 0.68
C ASP A 14 -4.18 -10.65 0.63
N PHE A 15 -4.87 -9.97 -0.28
CA PHE A 15 -4.74 -8.54 -0.55
C PHE A 15 -4.87 -7.70 0.73
N PHE A 16 -5.75 -8.09 1.65
CA PHE A 16 -5.97 -7.38 2.91
C PHE A 16 -4.84 -7.54 3.93
N VAL A 17 -4.01 -8.58 3.80
CA VAL A 17 -2.87 -8.84 4.70
C VAL A 17 -1.60 -8.18 4.16
N GLU A 18 -1.43 -8.14 2.84
CA GLU A 18 -0.25 -7.53 2.23
C GLU A 18 -0.39 -6.02 2.03
N SER A 19 -1.61 -5.51 1.83
CA SER A 19 -1.85 -4.07 1.61
C SER A 19 -1.28 -3.16 2.70
N PRO A 20 -1.41 -3.42 4.02
CA PRO A 20 -0.87 -2.50 5.03
C PRO A 20 0.66 -2.42 5.00
N ILE A 21 1.32 -3.53 4.67
CA ILE A 21 2.78 -3.62 4.58
C ILE A 21 3.27 -2.82 3.37
N ILE A 22 2.64 -3.03 2.21
CA ILE A 22 3.00 -2.35 0.96
C ILE A 22 2.71 -0.85 1.08
N LEU A 23 1.58 -0.45 1.66
CA LEU A 23 1.23 0.95 1.89
C LEU A 23 2.24 1.63 2.81
N LEU A 24 2.61 0.99 3.92
CA LEU A 24 3.62 1.53 4.83
C LEU A 24 4.98 1.66 4.13
N ALA A 25 5.38 0.67 3.32
CA ALA A 25 6.61 0.74 2.54
C ALA A 25 6.61 1.91 1.55
N ALA A 26 5.50 2.10 0.81
CA ALA A 26 5.33 3.22 -0.10
C ALA A 26 5.39 4.58 0.62
N ILE A 27 4.75 4.71 1.79
CA ILE A 27 4.79 5.92 2.61
C ILE A 27 6.21 6.21 3.11
N ILE A 28 6.94 5.21 3.60
CA ILE A 28 8.33 5.38 4.05
C ILE A 28 9.21 5.82 2.88
N TRP A 29 9.05 5.20 1.70
CA TRP A 29 9.83 5.56 0.52
C TRP A 29 9.52 6.97 0.04
N TYR A 30 8.23 7.35 0.00
CA TYR A 30 7.81 8.73 -0.26
C TYR A 30 8.49 9.71 0.68
N LEU A 31 8.44 9.47 1.99
CA LEU A 31 9.06 10.36 2.98
C LEU A 31 10.59 10.42 2.84
N ARG A 32 11.23 9.34 2.37
CA ARG A 32 12.68 9.26 2.15
C ARG A 32 13.14 10.14 0.98
N ILE A 33 12.35 10.19 -0.11
CA ILE A 33 12.67 11.00 -1.30
C ILE A 33 12.16 12.44 -1.18
N TYR A 34 11.07 12.64 -0.44
CA TYR A 34 10.48 13.96 -0.22
C TYR A 34 11.37 14.85 0.64
N GLN A 35 11.76 16.01 0.09
CA GLN A 35 12.65 16.98 0.74
C GLN A 35 13.91 16.33 1.34
N ASP A 36 14.54 15.44 0.57
CA ASP A 36 15.76 14.73 0.95
C ASP A 36 15.65 14.00 2.30
N GLY A 37 14.49 13.43 2.60
CA GLY A 37 14.30 12.61 3.79
C GLY A 37 14.12 13.40 5.08
N LYS A 38 13.99 14.73 5.04
CA LYS A 38 13.79 15.60 6.21
C LYS A 38 12.64 15.13 7.12
N TYR A 39 11.62 14.50 6.54
CA TYR A 39 10.42 14.02 7.25
C TYR A 39 10.35 12.48 7.35
N CYS A 40 11.43 11.76 7.06
CA CYS A 40 11.45 10.31 7.09
C CYS A 40 11.59 9.77 8.53
N THR A 41 10.55 9.96 9.34
CA THR A 41 10.47 9.45 10.72
C THR A 41 9.16 8.69 10.95
N PHE A 42 9.14 7.84 11.98
CA PHE A 42 7.98 7.02 12.30
C PHE A 42 6.70 7.84 12.59
N PRO A 43 6.74 8.97 13.34
CA PRO A 43 5.57 9.84 13.51
C PRO A 43 4.97 10.36 12.20
N HIS A 44 5.80 10.77 11.23
CA HIS A 44 5.30 11.24 9.94
C HIS A 44 4.64 10.12 9.14
N ALA A 45 5.20 8.90 9.19
CA ALA A 45 4.59 7.74 8.55
C ALA A 45 3.22 7.41 9.16
N ILE A 46 3.10 7.44 10.49
CA ILE A 46 1.82 7.28 11.20
C ILE A 46 0.84 8.38 10.81
N GLU A 47 1.28 9.63 10.73
CA GLU A 47 0.41 10.73 10.35
C GLU A 47 -0.20 10.51 8.96
N LEU A 48 0.64 10.12 7.98
CA LEU A 48 0.19 9.77 6.62
C LEU A 48 -0.76 8.58 6.61
N LEU A 49 -0.47 7.53 7.38
CA LEU A 49 -1.35 6.37 7.52
C LEU A 49 -2.75 6.70 8.08
N ASN A 50 -2.87 7.76 8.87
CA ASN A 50 -4.14 8.21 9.43
C ASN A 50 -4.91 9.20 8.52
N LYS A 51 -4.36 9.59 7.37
CA LYS A 51 -5.09 10.40 6.38
C LYS A 51 -6.02 9.52 5.55
N LYS A 52 -6.95 10.16 4.82
CA LYS A 52 -7.84 9.44 3.92
C LYS A 52 -7.03 8.77 2.81
N TYR A 53 -7.33 7.51 2.51
CA TYR A 53 -6.66 6.77 1.45
C TYR A 53 -6.68 7.50 0.11
N ALA A 54 -7.79 8.14 -0.27
CA ALA A 54 -7.89 8.91 -1.51
C ALA A 54 -6.79 9.97 -1.62
N ASP A 55 -6.52 10.70 -0.54
CA ASP A 55 -5.51 11.76 -0.50
C ASP A 55 -4.10 11.14 -0.57
N VAL A 56 -3.86 10.09 0.23
CA VAL A 56 -2.57 9.40 0.29
C VAL A 56 -2.22 8.77 -1.06
N PHE A 57 -3.13 8.01 -1.67
CA PHE A 57 -2.90 7.39 -2.99
C PHE A 57 -2.74 8.43 -4.10
N THR A 58 -3.42 9.58 -4.01
CA THR A 58 -3.22 10.67 -4.98
C THR A 58 -1.78 11.18 -4.93
N ILE A 59 -1.23 11.34 -3.72
CA ILE A 59 0.18 11.74 -3.54
C ILE A 59 1.10 10.60 -3.99
N LEU A 60 0.92 9.37 -3.51
CA LEU A 60 1.84 8.28 -3.83
C LEU A 60 1.88 7.98 -5.35
N ARG A 61 0.74 8.09 -6.06
CA ARG A 61 0.69 7.90 -7.52
C ARG A 61 1.29 9.05 -8.33
N SER A 62 1.53 10.22 -7.73
CA SER A 62 2.19 11.33 -8.44
C SER A 62 3.71 11.19 -8.53
N TYR A 63 4.30 10.18 -7.87
CA TYR A 63 5.74 9.89 -7.90
C TYR A 63 6.03 8.59 -8.67
N PRO A 64 6.67 8.67 -9.84
CA PRO A 64 7.03 7.50 -10.65
C PRO A 64 7.86 6.46 -9.89
N GLU A 65 8.69 6.88 -8.94
CA GLU A 65 9.53 6.00 -8.12
C GLU A 65 8.71 5.06 -7.22
N LEU A 66 7.43 5.37 -6.99
CA LEU A 66 6.52 4.59 -6.16
C LEU A 66 5.67 3.60 -6.96
N GLU A 67 5.69 3.67 -8.30
CA GLU A 67 4.83 2.85 -9.16
C GLU A 67 5.00 1.34 -8.89
N ASN A 68 6.24 0.88 -8.70
CA ASN A 68 6.53 -0.52 -8.36
C ASN A 68 5.96 -0.96 -7.01
N TYR A 69 5.84 -0.05 -6.04
CA TYR A 69 5.19 -0.35 -4.76
C TYR A 69 3.68 -0.38 -4.90
N LEU A 70 3.12 0.39 -5.83
CA LEU A 70 1.67 0.53 -6.00
C LEU A 70 1.08 -0.48 -6.98
N SER A 71 1.89 -1.17 -7.79
CA SER A 71 1.41 -2.19 -8.75
C SER A 71 0.43 -3.18 -8.11
N PRO A 72 0.71 -3.79 -6.94
CA PRO A 72 -0.23 -4.74 -6.33
C PRO A 72 -1.59 -4.13 -5.95
N PHE A 73 -1.61 -2.82 -5.65
CA PHE A 73 -2.84 -2.08 -5.37
C PHE A 73 -3.64 -1.76 -6.63
N VAL A 74 -2.94 -1.44 -7.73
CA VAL A 74 -3.56 -1.20 -9.03
C VAL A 74 -4.15 -2.50 -9.57
N ASP A 75 -3.39 -3.59 -9.52
CA ASP A 75 -3.82 -4.91 -9.98
C ASP A 75 -5.05 -5.41 -9.21
N ALA A 76 -5.07 -5.22 -7.89
CA ALA A 76 -6.21 -5.58 -7.06
C ALA A 76 -7.44 -4.69 -7.31
N TRP A 77 -7.23 -3.39 -7.53
CA TRP A 77 -8.31 -2.46 -7.88
C TRP A 77 -8.95 -2.82 -9.23
N GLU A 78 -8.13 -3.15 -10.24
CA GLU A 78 -8.63 -3.58 -11.54
C GLU A 78 -9.35 -4.93 -11.47
N SER A 79 -8.85 -5.86 -10.64
CA SER A 79 -9.49 -7.16 -10.42
C SER A 79 -10.86 -7.03 -9.73
N ASP A 80 -10.97 -6.21 -8.68
CA ASP A 80 -12.26 -5.95 -7.99
C ASP A 80 -13.26 -5.21 -8.91
N ALA A 81 -12.77 -4.25 -9.71
CA ALA A 81 -13.58 -3.58 -10.73
C ALA A 81 -14.06 -4.56 -11.83
N GLN A 82 -13.23 -5.52 -12.23
CA GLN A 82 -13.61 -6.57 -13.18
C GLN A 82 -14.61 -7.57 -12.60
N GLU A 83 -14.47 -7.96 -11.33
CA GLU A 83 -15.47 -8.81 -10.66
C GLU A 83 -16.84 -8.11 -10.57
N GLN A 84 -16.88 -6.80 -10.26
CA GLN A 84 -18.12 -6.02 -10.24
C GLN A 84 -18.79 -5.89 -11.62
N LEU A 85 -18.01 -5.85 -12.71
CA LEU A 85 -18.54 -5.80 -14.07
C LEU A 85 -19.12 -7.15 -14.54
N GLN A 86 -18.60 -8.27 -14.04
CA GLN A 86 -19.12 -9.61 -14.36
C GLN A 86 -20.46 -9.92 -13.68
N VAL A 87 -20.91 -9.13 -12.70
CA VAL A 87 -22.20 -9.32 -11.99
C VAL A 87 -23.40 -8.67 -12.69
N ARG A 88 -23.23 -8.09 -13.89
CA ARG A 88 -24.36 -7.63 -14.71
C ARG A 88 -24.71 -8.67 -15.79
N PRO A 89 -25.79 -9.46 -15.62
CA PRO A 89 -26.44 -10.14 -16.74
C PRO A 89 -27.10 -9.14 -17.70
#